data_AF-A0A967GRX9-F1
#
_entry.id   AF-A0A967GRX9-F1
#
_cell.length_a   1.000
_cell.length_b   1.000
_cell.length_c   1.000
_cell.angle_alpha   90.00
_cell.angle_beta   90.00
_cell.angle_gamma   90.00
#
_symmetry.space_group_name_H-M   'P 1'
#
loop_
_entity.id
_entity.type
_entity.pdbx_description
1 polymer ?
#
loop_
_entity_poly.entity_id
_entity_poly.type
_entity_poly.pdbx_seq_one_letter_code
_entity_poly.pdbx_strand_id
1 'polypeptide(L)'
;TKFLERFPNHEWTPRMGFRIGQCHYKDEAFEKAGLAFDRFVKQFPDEELTAQALFWAGESYRMKKDVPNAFRRYNRCRWDFPESDAAKYARGRLALPEMLAQFEREANLTDE
;
A
#
# COMPACT_ATOMS: atom_id res chain seq x y z
N THR A 1 -27.64 19.00 0.74
CA THR A 1 -26.29 19.62 0.70
C THR A 1 -25.72 19.46 -0.70
N LYS A 2 -25.98 20.46 -1.55
CA LYS A 2 -25.85 20.43 -3.02
C LYS A 2 -24.43 20.72 -3.54
N PHE A 3 -23.41 20.43 -2.72
CA PHE A 3 -22.00 20.76 -2.99
C PHE A 3 -21.18 19.57 -3.48
N LEU A 4 -21.56 18.34 -3.08
CA LEU A 4 -20.87 17.10 -3.44
C LEU A 4 -21.10 16.65 -4.90
N GLU A 5 -22.09 17.22 -5.60
CA GLU A 5 -22.40 16.85 -6.98
C GLU A 5 -21.68 17.73 -8.03
N ARG A 6 -21.02 18.82 -7.61
CA ARG A 6 -20.53 19.86 -8.54
C ARG A 6 -19.01 19.92 -8.71
N PHE A 7 -18.23 19.18 -7.91
CA PHE A 7 -16.76 19.21 -7.96
C PHE A 7 -16.10 17.84 -7.69
N PRO A 8 -16.35 16.80 -8.49
CA PRO A 8 -15.78 15.46 -8.26
C PRO A 8 -14.24 15.40 -8.30
N ASN A 9 -13.56 16.38 -8.92
CA ASN A 9 -12.09 16.34 -9.12
C ASN A 9 -11.27 17.25 -8.19
N HIS A 10 -11.87 18.12 -7.36
CA HIS A 10 -11.08 19.08 -6.55
C HIS A 10 -10.92 18.66 -5.08
N GLU A 11 -11.85 17.86 -4.54
CA GLU A 11 -11.88 17.57 -3.09
C GLU A 11 -11.01 16.36 -2.66
N TRP A 12 -10.69 15.46 -3.60
CA TRP A 12 -9.78 14.34 -3.38
C TRP A 12 -8.51 14.54 -4.18
N THR A 13 -7.71 15.55 -3.80
CA THR A 13 -6.35 15.63 -4.33
C THR A 13 -5.55 14.41 -3.89
N PRO A 14 -4.62 13.88 -4.71
CA PRO A 14 -3.80 12.75 -4.34
C PRO A 14 -3.10 12.95 -2.98
N ARG A 15 -2.61 14.16 -2.75
CA ARG A 15 -1.98 14.54 -1.47
C ARG A 15 -2.93 14.39 -0.27
N MET A 16 -4.22 14.70 -0.41
CA MET A 16 -5.20 14.53 0.67
C MET A 16 -5.52 13.05 0.90
N GLY A 17 -5.74 12.28 -0.17
CA GLY A 17 -5.97 10.84 -0.07
C GLY A 17 -4.83 10.11 0.63
N PHE A 18 -3.58 10.48 0.31
CA PHE A 18 -2.40 9.93 0.96
C PHE A 18 -2.33 10.31 2.47
N ARG A 19 -2.65 11.56 2.81
CA ARG A 19 -2.66 12.03 4.21
C ARG A 19 -3.66 11.26 5.08
N ILE A 20 -4.82 10.87 4.54
CA ILE A 20 -5.80 10.05 5.27
C ILE A 20 -5.17 8.73 5.73
N GLY A 21 -4.44 8.04 4.85
CA GLY A 21 -3.71 6.82 5.19
C GLY A 21 -2.65 7.07 6.27
N GLN A 22 -1.90 8.17 6.17
CA GLN A 22 -0.89 8.55 7.16
C GLN A 22 -1.48 8.86 8.53
N CYS A 23 -2.64 9.52 8.59
CA CYS A 23 -3.34 9.77 9.85
C CYS A 23 -3.72 8.44 10.52
N HIS A 24 -4.37 7.53 9.79
CA HIS A 24 -4.70 6.22 10.34
C HIS A 24 -3.48 5.41 10.77
N TYR A 25 -2.37 5.49 10.04
CA TYR A 25 -1.13 4.81 10.42
C TYR A 25 -0.56 5.36 11.73
N LYS A 26 -0.56 6.69 11.89
CA LYS A 26 -0.10 7.36 13.12
C LYS A 26 -0.98 7.06 14.32
N ASP A 27 -2.28 6.87 14.09
CA ASP A 27 -3.25 6.46 15.11
C ASP A 27 -3.17 4.94 15.41
N GLU A 28 -2.19 4.23 14.87
CA GLU A 28 -2.03 2.77 14.94
C GLU A 28 -3.24 1.96 14.43
N ALA A 29 -4.14 2.62 13.70
CA ALA A 29 -5.29 2.02 13.05
C ALA A 29 -4.85 1.35 11.74
N PHE A 30 -3.94 0.39 11.84
CA PHE A 30 -3.22 -0.19 10.71
C PHE A 30 -4.12 -0.82 9.64
N GLU A 31 -5.24 -1.42 10.04
CA GLU A 31 -6.23 -1.91 9.07
C GLU A 31 -6.83 -0.77 8.22
N LYS A 32 -7.25 0.32 8.87
CA LYS A 32 -7.81 1.48 8.19
C LYS A 32 -6.76 2.17 7.33
N ALA A 33 -5.52 2.23 7.80
CA ALA A 33 -4.39 2.77 7.04
C ALA A 33 -4.14 1.97 5.76
N GLY A 34 -4.03 0.64 5.86
CA GLY A 34 -3.83 -0.25 4.71
C GLY A 34 -4.95 -0.11 3.67
N LEU A 35 -6.21 -0.08 4.11
CA LEU A 35 -7.37 0.12 3.24
C LEU A 35 -7.39 1.51 2.58
N ALA A 36 -7.01 2.56 3.31
CA ALA A 36 -6.94 3.92 2.78
C ALA A 36 -5.86 4.04 1.69
N PHE A 37 -4.68 3.46 1.91
CA PHE A 37 -3.62 3.43 0.91
C PHE A 37 -3.97 2.54 -0.29
N ASP A 38 -4.60 1.38 -0.08
CA ASP A 38 -5.10 0.55 -1.20
C ASP A 38 -6.15 1.29 -2.04
N ARG A 39 -7.03 2.08 -1.40
CA ARG A 39 -7.99 2.95 -2.11
C ARG A 39 -7.28 4.04 -2.90
N PHE A 40 -6.26 4.68 -2.29
CA PHE A 40 -5.44 5.68 -2.97
C PHE A 40 -4.85 5.13 -4.26
N VAL A 41 -4.21 3.96 -4.19
CA VAL A 41 -3.57 3.32 -5.36
C VAL A 41 -4.58 2.98 -6.46
N LYS A 42 -5.82 2.62 -6.09
CA LYS A 42 -6.89 2.36 -7.07
C LYS A 42 -7.39 3.64 -7.73
N GLN A 43 -7.45 4.73 -6.98
CA GLN A 43 -8.01 6.00 -7.47
C GLN A 43 -7.00 6.83 -8.25
N PHE A 44 -5.70 6.67 -7.94
CA PHE A 44 -4.62 7.49 -8.46
C PHE A 44 -3.46 6.65 -9.01
N PRO A 45 -3.67 5.67 -9.89
CA PRO A 45 -2.64 4.69 -10.25
C PRO A 45 -1.34 5.29 -10.82
N ASP A 46 -1.41 6.45 -11.48
CA ASP A 46 -0.28 7.07 -12.18
C ASP A 46 0.36 8.24 -11.40
N GLU A 47 -0.09 8.51 -10.17
CA GLU A 47 0.47 9.57 -9.34
C GLU A 47 1.83 9.20 -8.73
N GLU A 48 2.69 10.19 -8.53
CA GLU A 48 4.02 10.02 -7.92
C GLU A 48 3.94 9.34 -6.53
N LEU A 49 2.86 9.63 -5.79
CA LEU A 49 2.63 9.08 -4.45
C LEU A 49 2.18 7.61 -4.46
N THR A 50 1.87 7.01 -5.60
CA THR A 50 1.29 5.67 -5.68
C THR A 50 2.25 4.58 -5.24
N ALA A 51 3.52 4.70 -5.66
CA ALA A 51 4.58 3.83 -5.17
C ALA A 51 4.69 3.92 -3.63
N GLN A 52 4.67 5.14 -3.10
CA GLN A 52 4.76 5.39 -1.67
C GLN A 52 3.53 4.84 -0.92
N ALA A 53 2.34 4.98 -1.50
CA ALA A 53 1.10 4.43 -0.94
C ALA A 53 1.13 2.90 -0.89
N LEU A 54 1.62 2.23 -1.93
CA LEU A 54 1.83 0.77 -1.90
C LEU A 54 2.78 0.34 -0.79
N PHE A 55 3.89 1.06 -0.62
CA PHE A 55 4.83 0.78 0.47
C PHE A 55 4.17 0.94 1.85
N TRP A 56 3.47 2.06 2.09
CA TRP A 56 2.80 2.29 3.37
C TRP A 56 1.60 1.37 3.60
N ALA A 57 0.91 0.93 2.55
CA ALA A 57 -0.08 -0.14 2.65
C ALA A 57 0.58 -1.43 3.15
N GLY A 58 1.71 -1.80 2.57
CA GLY A 58 2.53 -2.93 3.02
C GLY A 58 2.93 -2.81 4.48
N GLU A 59 3.46 -1.66 4.90
CA GLU A 59 3.86 -1.41 6.29
C GLU A 59 2.67 -1.48 7.24
N SER A 60 1.52 -0.94 6.84
CA SER A 60 0.28 -1.01 7.62
C SER A 60 -0.15 -2.46 7.83
N TYR A 61 -0.22 -3.27 6.78
CA TYR A 61 -0.58 -4.69 6.91
C TYR A 61 0.44 -5.47 7.74
N ARG A 62 1.74 -5.16 7.60
CA ARG A 62 2.80 -5.78 8.41
C ARG A 62 2.65 -5.46 9.90
N MET A 63 2.37 -4.20 10.24
CA MET A 63 2.13 -3.79 11.64
C MET A 63 0.87 -4.45 12.23
N LYS A 64 -0.14 -4.73 11.40
CA LYS A 64 -1.33 -5.54 11.77
C LYS A 64 -1.04 -7.05 11.82
N LYS A 65 0.18 -7.50 11.50
CA LYS A 65 0.57 -8.92 11.36
C LYS A 65 -0.13 -9.67 10.23
N ASP A 66 -0.68 -8.95 9.26
CA ASP A 66 -1.23 -9.49 8.02
C ASP A 66 -0.11 -9.61 6.97
N VAL A 67 0.75 -10.62 7.17
CA VAL A 67 1.91 -10.88 6.32
C VAL A 67 1.52 -11.11 4.85
N PRO A 68 0.45 -11.88 4.51
CA PRO A 68 0.06 -12.07 3.12
C PRO A 68 -0.29 -10.77 2.39
N ASN A 69 -1.06 -9.87 3.00
CA ASN A 69 -1.36 -8.58 2.37
C ASN A 69 -0.13 -7.68 2.29
N ALA A 70 0.70 -7.66 3.33
CA ALA A 70 1.95 -6.89 3.33
C ALA A 70 2.86 -7.32 2.17
N PHE A 71 3.09 -8.63 2.04
CA PHE A 71 3.90 -9.25 0.98
C PHE A 71 3.40 -8.84 -0.41
N ARG A 72 2.09 -8.97 -0.66
CA ARG A 72 1.48 -8.58 -1.94
C ARG A 72 1.70 -7.10 -2.27
N ARG A 73 1.61 -6.19 -1.29
CA ARG A 73 1.77 -4.74 -1.56
C ARG A 73 3.22 -4.35 -1.77
N TYR A 74 4.15 -4.94 -1.03
CA TYR A 74 5.57 -4.74 -1.28
C TYR A 74 6.00 -5.28 -2.64
N ASN A 75 5.52 -6.47 -3.04
CA ASN A 75 5.80 -7.02 -4.37
C ASN A 75 5.22 -6.14 -5.48
N ARG A 76 3.98 -5.69 -5.32
CA ARG A 76 3.37 -4.77 -6.29
C ARG A 76 4.17 -3.47 -6.37
N CYS A 77 4.60 -2.90 -5.25
CA CYS A 77 5.48 -1.72 -5.25
C CYS A 77 6.79 -1.97 -6.01
N ARG A 78 7.41 -3.14 -5.80
CA ARG A 78 8.67 -3.52 -6.46
C ARG A 78 8.50 -3.67 -7.97
N TRP A 79 7.40 -4.26 -8.43
CA TRP A 79 7.17 -4.57 -9.84
C TRP A 79 6.55 -3.42 -10.63
N ASP A 80 5.56 -2.74 -10.06
CA ASP A 80 4.85 -1.65 -10.75
C ASP A 80 5.70 -0.37 -10.78
N PHE A 81 6.54 -0.14 -9.75
CA PHE A 81 7.33 1.10 -9.60
C PHE A 81 8.82 0.83 -9.29
N PRO A 82 9.53 0.04 -10.12
CA PRO A 82 10.85 -0.49 -9.78
C PRO A 82 11.90 0.59 -9.47
N GLU A 83 11.86 1.73 -10.15
CA GLU A 83 12.84 2.81 -9.98
C GLU A 83 12.57 3.73 -8.77
N SER A 84 11.39 3.60 -8.14
CA SER A 84 11.02 4.45 -7.01
C SER A 84 11.82 4.11 -5.74
N ASP A 85 12.04 5.12 -4.89
CA ASP A 85 12.62 4.87 -3.56
C ASP A 85 11.73 3.96 -2.70
N ALA A 86 10.41 4.05 -2.87
CA ALA A 86 9.44 3.16 -2.24
C ALA A 86 9.70 1.68 -2.61
N ALA A 87 10.04 1.39 -3.87
CA ALA A 87 10.41 0.04 -4.29
C ALA A 87 11.73 -0.43 -3.65
N LYS A 88 12.71 0.45 -3.46
CA LYS A 88 13.96 0.11 -2.73
C LYS A 88 13.63 -0.31 -1.30
N TYR A 89 12.79 0.44 -0.59
CA TYR A 89 12.34 0.08 0.76
C TYR A 89 11.51 -1.20 0.77
N ALA A 90 10.60 -1.38 -0.20
CA ALA A 90 9.79 -2.59 -0.33
C ALA A 90 10.65 -3.85 -0.53
N ARG A 91 11.71 -3.77 -1.36
CA ARG A 91 12.69 -4.87 -1.51
C ARG A 91 13.37 -5.21 -0.19
N GLY A 92 13.77 -4.20 0.58
CA GLY A 92 14.33 -4.40 1.91
C GLY A 92 13.37 -5.11 2.86
N ARG A 93 12.07 -4.75 2.82
CA ARG A 93 11.03 -5.43 3.61
C ARG A 93 10.77 -6.86 3.15
N LEU A 94 10.80 -7.14 1.85
CA LEU A 94 10.62 -8.49 1.30
C LEU A 94 11.74 -9.47 1.69
N ALA A 95 12.90 -8.97 2.13
CA ALA A 95 14.00 -9.79 2.63
C ALA A 95 13.85 -10.20 4.10
N LEU A 96 12.78 -9.78 4.80
CA LEU A 96 12.52 -10.19 6.18
C LEU A 96 12.12 -11.68 6.24
N PRO A 97 12.47 -12.42 7.32
CA PRO A 97 12.17 -13.84 7.44
C PRO A 97 10.69 -14.20 7.22
N GLU A 98 9.78 -13.39 7.76
CA GLU A 98 8.33 -13.55 7.61
C GLU A 98 7.86 -13.41 6.15
N MET A 99 8.51 -12.55 5.35
CA MET A 99 8.17 -12.34 3.95
C MET A 99 8.75 -13.44 3.06
N LEU A 100 9.93 -13.96 3.40
CA LEU A 100 10.53 -15.11 2.72
C LEU A 100 9.69 -16.37 2.94
N ALA A 101 9.27 -16.63 4.19
CA ALA A 101 8.36 -17.74 4.49
C ALA A 101 7.02 -17.61 3.75
N GLN A 102 6.48 -16.38 3.63
CA GLN A 102 5.28 -16.14 2.83
C GLN A 102 5.50 -16.41 1.34
N PHE A 103 6.66 -16.05 0.79
CA PHE A 103 7.00 -16.35 -0.61
C PHE A 103 7.06 -17.86 -0.86
N GLU A 104 7.75 -18.63 -0.02
CA GLU A 104 7.81 -20.10 -0.11
C GLU A 104 6.40 -20.71 -0.03
N ARG A 105 5.57 -20.19 0.88
CA ARG A 105 4.18 -20.63 1.00
C ARG A 105 3.37 -20.37 -0.27
N GLU A 106 3.51 -19.20 -0.90
CA GLU A 106 2.82 -18.89 -2.14
C GLU A 106 3.34 -19.72 -3.32
N ALA A 107 4.65 -19.99 -3.39
CA ALA A 107 5.24 -20.85 -4.42
C ALA A 107 4.76 -22.31 -4.33
N ASN A 108 4.72 -22.87 -3.13
CA ASN A 108 4.25 -24.25 -2.93
C ASN A 108 2.77 -24.43 -3.28
N LEU A 109 1.95 -23.37 -3.15
CA LEU A 109 0.53 -23.41 -3.52
C LEU A 109 0.29 -23.36 -5.03
N THR A 110 1.27 -22.90 -5.82
CA THR A 110 1.14 -22.84 -7.29
C THR A 110 1.59 -24.13 -7.98
N ASP A 111 2.24 -25.02 -7.23
CA ASP A 111 2.79 -26.29 -7.73
C ASP A 111 1.85 -27.51 -7.49
N GLU A 112 0.71 -27.31 -6.80
CA GLU A 112 -0.37 -28.30 -6.56
C GLU A 112 -1.56 -28.11 -7.51
#